data_AF-X6FWK7-F1
#
_entry.id   AF-X6FWK7-F1
#
_cell.length_a   1.000
_cell.length_b   1.000
_cell.length_c   1.000
_cell.angle_alpha   90.00
_cell.angle_beta   90.00
_cell.angle_gamma   90.00
#
_symmetry.space_group_name_H-M   'P 1'
#
loop_
_entity.id
_entity.type
_entity.pdbx_description
1 polymer ?
#
loop_
_entity_poly.entity_id
_entity_poly.type
_entity_poly.pdbx_seq_one_letter_code
_entity_poly.pdbx_strand_id
1 'polypeptide(L)' 'MSTKAATPTESQLSEAASAISGEHAGDIIVYQSSYTDRVATLAYVTADGSAHEFAHLGGVVTVADLGLTASDFTFV' A
#
# COMPACT_ATOMS: atom_id res chain seq x y z
N MET A 1 16.87 -15.49 -15.43
CA MET A 1 16.21 -15.50 -14.11
C MET A 1 15.19 -14.38 -14.12
N SER A 2 13.91 -14.70 -14.31
CA SER A 2 12.83 -13.70 -14.29
C SER A 2 12.09 -13.85 -12.96
N THR A 3 12.15 -12.83 -12.11
CA THR A 3 11.30 -12.76 -10.91
C THR A 3 9.87 -12.56 -11.40
N LYS A 4 9.10 -13.64 -11.44
CA LYS A 4 7.65 -13.59 -11.66
C LYS A 4 7.07 -12.76 -10.52
N ALA A 5 6.50 -11.59 -10.83
CA ALA A 5 5.71 -10.83 -9.88
C ALA A 5 4.67 -11.78 -9.27
N ALA A 6 4.71 -11.96 -7.95
CA ALA A 6 3.73 -12.76 -7.25
C ALA A 6 2.36 -12.12 -7.51
N THR A 7 1.42 -12.88 -8.05
CA THR A 7 0.05 -12.41 -8.23
C THR A 7 -0.51 -12.05 -6.86
N PRO A 8 -1.01 -10.82 -6.63
CA PRO A 8 -1.62 -10.46 -5.36
C PRO A 8 -2.73 -11.44 -5.03
N THR A 9 -2.70 -12.00 -3.81
CA THR A 9 -3.74 -12.89 -3.29
C THR A 9 -5.02 -12.09 -2.97
N GLU A 10 -6.20 -12.74 -2.94
CA GLU A 10 -7.49 -12.07 -2.68
C GLU A 10 -7.51 -11.25 -1.37
N SER A 11 -6.78 -11.69 -0.34
CA SER A 11 -6.63 -10.95 0.92
C SER A 11 -5.95 -9.58 0.71
N GLN A 12 -4.93 -9.52 -0.15
CA GLN A 12 -4.18 -8.28 -0.43
C GLN A 12 -5.04 -7.28 -1.22
N LEU A 13 -5.89 -7.80 -2.12
CA LEU A 13 -6.86 -7.00 -2.87
C LEU A 13 -7.95 -6.44 -1.95
N SER A 14 -8.39 -7.20 -0.94
CA SER A 14 -9.38 -6.73 0.05
C SER A 14 -8.82 -5.62 0.94
N GLU A 15 -7.58 -5.74 1.43
CA GLU A 15 -6.94 -4.71 2.24
C GLU A 15 -6.69 -3.42 1.44
N ALA A 16 -6.24 -3.56 0.19
CA ALA A 16 -6.11 -2.43 -0.73
C ALA A 16 -7.48 -1.78 -1.00
N ALA A 17 -8.53 -2.57 -1.26
CA ALA A 17 -9.87 -2.04 -1.49
C ALA A 17 -10.43 -1.29 -0.27
N SER A 18 -10.17 -1.80 0.94
CA SER A 18 -10.51 -1.09 2.18
C SER A 18 -9.72 0.20 2.36
N ALA A 19 -8.42 0.18 2.05
CA ALA A 19 -7.56 1.35 2.17
C ALA A 19 -7.85 2.44 1.13
N ILE A 20 -8.33 2.07 -0.06
CA ILE A 20 -8.75 3.02 -1.11
C ILE A 20 -10.19 3.53 -0.89
N SER A 21 -10.98 2.85 -0.04
CA SER A 21 -12.40 3.18 0.14
C SER A 21 -12.57 4.54 0.82
N GLY A 22 -12.97 5.55 0.04
CA GLY A 22 -13.17 6.93 0.52
C GLY A 22 -11.99 7.87 0.24
N GLU A 23 -10.92 7.35 -0.34
CA GLU A 23 -9.76 8.13 -0.77
C GLU A 23 -9.98 8.71 -2.17
N HIS A 24 -9.33 9.84 -2.46
CA HIS A 24 -9.43 10.56 -3.72
C HIS A 24 -8.18 10.36 -4.58
N ALA A 25 -8.32 10.54 -5.89
CA ALA A 25 -7.17 10.55 -6.78
C ALA A 25 -6.13 11.59 -6.32
N GLY A 26 -4.89 11.15 -6.16
CA GLY A 26 -3.78 11.94 -5.62
C GLY A 26 -3.44 11.64 -4.16
N ASP A 27 -4.29 10.92 -3.43
CA ASP A 27 -3.99 10.50 -2.06
C ASP A 27 -2.92 9.39 -2.03
N ILE A 28 -2.15 9.34 -0.94
CA ILE A 28 -1.19 8.26 -0.68
C ILE A 28 -1.75 7.41 0.44
N ILE A 29 -1.85 6.11 0.17
CA ILE A 29 -2.32 5.11 1.11
C ILE A 29 -1.20 4.17 1.51
N VAL A 30 -1.31 3.66 2.73
CA VAL A 30 -0.43 2.60 3.23
C VAL A 30 -1.30 1.51 3.83
N TYR A 31 -1.13 0.28 3.35
CA TYR A 31 -1.87 -0.87 3.85
C TYR A 31 -0.94 -2.07 4.05
N GLN A 32 -1.31 -2.93 4.99
CA GLN A 32 -0.56 -4.15 5.25
C GLN A 32 -1.17 -5.27 4.42
N SER A 33 -0.36 -5.88 3.55
CA SER A 33 -0.83 -6.92 2.63
C SER A 33 -1.15 -8.23 3.36
N SER A 34 -0.37 -8.55 4.40
CA SER A 34 -0.68 -9.60 5.37
C SER A 34 0.05 -9.32 6.70
N TYR A 35 -0.59 -9.62 7.84
CA TYR A 35 0.04 -9.52 9.16
C TYR A 35 1.24 -10.48 9.31
N THR A 36 1.21 -11.61 8.59
CA THR A 36 2.24 -12.65 8.65
C THR A 36 3.52 -12.26 7.93
N ASP A 37 3.42 -11.58 6.79
CA ASP A 37 4.58 -11.24 5.97
C ASP A 37 5.27 -9.96 6.46
N ARG A 38 4.61 -9.19 7.35
CA ARG A 38 5.12 -7.92 7.88
C ARG A 38 5.58 -6.98 6.77
N VAL A 39 4.82 -6.98 5.67
CA VAL A 39 5.03 -6.11 4.52
C VAL A 39 3.92 -5.07 4.47
N ALA A 40 4.31 -3.80 4.55
CA ALA A 40 3.43 -2.68 4.24
C ALA A 40 3.65 -2.24 2.79
N THR A 41 2.56 -2.03 2.06
CA THR A 41 2.56 -1.53 0.69
C THR A 41 2.15 -0.07 0.69
N LEU A 42 2.93 0.75 -0.01
CA LEU A 42 2.61 2.14 -0.28
C LEU A 42 2.09 2.25 -1.70
N ALA A 43 0.96 2.91 -1.85
CA ALA A 43 0.32 3.14 -3.14
C ALA A 43 -0.18 4.58 -3.25
N TYR A 44 -0.19 5.12 -4.48
CA TYR A 44 -0.86 6.37 -4.78
C TYR A 44 -2.18 6.08 -5.47
N VAL A 45 -3.25 6.74 -5.04
CA VAL A 45 -4.59 6.57 -5.61
C VAL A 45 -4.62 7.25 -6.98
N THR A 46 -4.88 6.46 -8.03
CA THR A 46 -4.93 6.92 -9.42
C THR A 46 -6.33 7.37 -9.81
N ALA A 47 -7.35 6.71 -9.27
CA ALA A 47 -8.77 6.96 -9.49
C ALA A 47 -9.59 6.29 -8.37
N ASP A 48 -10.88 6.60 -8.27
CA ASP A 48 -11.76 5.97 -7.28
C ASP A 48 -11.70 4.44 -7.37
N GLY A 49 -11.29 3.78 -6.28
CA GLY A 49 -11.13 2.33 -6.23
C GLY A 49 -9.89 1.78 -6.96
N SER A 50 -8.96 2.65 -7.40
CA SER A 50 -7.72 2.27 -8.07
C SER A 50 -6.51 2.95 -7.44
N ALA A 51 -5.48 2.17 -7.13
CA ALA A 51 -4.20 2.69 -6.66
C ALA A 51 -3.05 1.98 -7.37
N HIS A 52 -1.93 2.68 -7.48
CA HIS A 52 -0.70 2.15 -8.03
C HIS A 52 0.33 1.99 -6.92
N GLU A 53 0.76 0.76 -6.69
CA GLU A 53 1.78 0.40 -5.71
C GLU A 53 3.16 0.85 -6.20
N PHE A 54 3.94 1.49 -5.34
CA PHE A 54 5.28 1.98 -5.71
C PHE A 54 6.38 1.58 -4.73
N ALA A 55 6.04 1.15 -3.51
CA ALA A 55 7.01 0.65 -2.55
C ALA A 55 6.43 -0.45 -1.64
N HIS A 56 7.31 -1.36 -1.24
CA HIS A 56 7.03 -2.38 -0.22
C HIS A 56 8.06 -2.26 0.90
N LEU A 57 7.59 -2.04 2.12
CA LEU A 57 8.39 -1.92 3.31
C LEU A 57 8.33 -3.23 4.09
N GLY A 58 9.47 -3.90 4.25
CA GLY A 58 9.58 -5.13 5.03
C GLY A 58 9.87 -4.90 6.50
N GLY A 59 9.49 -5.85 7.35
CA GLY A 59 9.73 -5.80 8.80
C GLY A 59 8.77 -4.89 9.55
N VAL A 60 7.68 -4.47 8.91
CA VAL A 60 6.67 -3.58 9.47
C VAL A 60 5.67 -4.41 10.29
N VAL A 61 5.69 -4.23 11.61
CA VAL A 61 4.79 -4.97 12.52
C VAL A 61 3.37 -4.40 12.41
N THR A 62 3.23 -3.08 12.48
CA THR A 62 1.97 -2.38 12.17
C THR A 62 2.24 -1.15 11.30
N VAL A 63 1.25 -0.74 10.50
CA VAL A 63 1.37 0.46 9.65
C VAL A 63 1.59 1.73 10.50
N ALA A 64 1.05 1.75 11.72
CA ALA A 64 1.24 2.85 12.67
C ALA A 64 2.71 3.01 13.11
N ASP A 65 3.49 1.93 13.15
CA ASP A 65 4.91 1.98 13.54
C ASP A 65 5.78 2.72 12.52
N LEU A 66 5.27 2.92 11.29
CA LEU A 66 5.98 3.67 10.26
C LEU A 66 6.05 5.17 10.58
N GLY A 67 5.15 5.68 11.43
CA GLY A 67 5.10 7.10 11.80
C GLY A 67 4.93 8.04 10.62
N LEU A 68 4.43 7.55 9.48
CA LEU A 68 4.30 8.32 8.25
C LEU A 68 3.13 9.30 8.37
N THR A 69 3.40 10.51 7.91
CA THR A 69 2.45 11.59 7.77
C THR A 69 2.46 12.08 6.33
N ALA A 70 1.46 12.88 5.95
CA ALA A 70 1.42 13.49 4.63
C ALA A 70 2.70 14.33 4.32
N SER A 71 3.38 14.84 5.35
CA SER A 71 4.61 15.63 5.19
C SER A 71 5.84 14.82 4.82
N ASP A 72 5.82 13.50 5.01
CA ASP A 72 6.94 12.60 4.64
C ASP A 72 7.00 12.37 3.12
N PHE A 73 5.98 12.78 2.38
CA PHE A 73 5.88 12.63 0.94
C PHE A 73 6.22 13.94 0.22
N THR A 74 7.19 13.89 -0.68
CA THR A 74 7.50 14.97 -1.62
C THR A 74 7.11 14.55 -3.02
N PHE A 75 6.25 15.34 -3.66
CA PHE A 75 5.92 15.22 -5.07
C PHE A 75 6.84 16.16 -5.86
N VAL A 76 7.69 15.61 -6.73
CA VAL A 76 8.60 16.37 -7.62
C VAL A 76 8.13 16.34 -9.07
#